data_AF-A0A1J3EWT5-F1
#
_entry.id   AF-A0A1J3EWT5-F1
#
_cell.length_a   1.000
_cell.length_b   1.000
_cell.length_c   1.000
_cell.angle_alpha   90.00
_cell.angle_beta   90.00
_cell.angle_gamma   90.00
#
_symmetry.space_group_name_H-M   'P 1'
#
loop_
_entity.id
_entity.type
_entity.pdbx_description
1 polymer ?
#
loop_
_entity_poly.entity_id
_entity_poly.type
_entity_poly.pdbx_seq_one_letter_code
_entity_poly.pdbx_strand_id
1 'polypeptide(L)' 'SAQDLFLWFPVKGIRVDVPSSGLIFFDVGVVRKQYSLSLFETPRDCVAVPGDAEFLGENKVLPLYQVDQTLGRDIV' A
#
# COMPACT_ATOMS: atom_id res chain seq x y z
N SER A 1 0.24 -31.58 -5.49
CA SER A 1 0.84 -30.34 -6.02
C SER A 1 -0.27 -29.31 -6.13
N ALA A 2 -0.16 -28.17 -5.44
CA ALA A 2 -1.08 -27.04 -5.58
C ALA A 2 -0.28 -25.87 -6.13
N GLN A 3 -0.80 -25.21 -7.16
CA GLN A 3 -0.19 -24.00 -7.72
C GLN A 3 -0.88 -22.80 -7.07
N ASP A 4 -0.12 -21.92 -6.43
CA ASP A 4 -0.65 -20.69 -5.86
C ASP A 4 -1.04 -19.74 -7.00
N LEU A 5 -2.35 -19.61 -7.21
CA LEU A 5 -2.91 -18.66 -8.16
C LEU A 5 -3.11 -17.31 -7.48
N PHE A 6 -2.28 -16.34 -7.83
CA PHE A 6 -2.44 -14.96 -7.37
C PHE A 6 -3.33 -14.18 -8.34
N LEU A 7 -4.60 -14.02 -7.98
CA LEU A 7 -5.55 -13.20 -8.73
C LEU A 7 -5.57 -11.76 -8.22
N TRP A 8 -5.29 -10.81 -9.11
CA TRP A 8 -5.41 -9.37 -8.82
C TRP A 8 -6.78 -8.86 -9.22
N PHE A 9 -7.56 -8.43 -8.23
CA PHE A 9 -8.86 -7.81 -8.43
C PHE A 9 -8.84 -6.34 -7.99
N PRO A 10 -9.55 -5.44 -8.67
CA PRO A 10 -9.65 -4.05 -8.26
C PRO A 10 -10.36 -3.95 -6.90
N VAL A 11 -9.81 -3.12 -6.02
CA VAL A 11 -10.43 -2.81 -4.73
C VAL A 11 -11.59 -1.84 -4.96
N LYS A 12 -12.80 -2.25 -4.56
CA LYS A 12 -14.02 -1.43 -4.62
C LYS A 12 -14.19 -0.55 -3.38
N GLY A 13 -13.72 -1.02 -2.23
CA GLY A 13 -13.83 -0.28 -0.98
C GLY A 13 -12.93 -0.85 0.11
N ILE A 14 -12.51 0.04 1.01
CA ILE A 14 -11.74 -0.28 2.20
C ILE A 14 -12.52 0.24 3.40
N ARG A 15 -12.68 -0.57 4.44
CA ARG A 15 -13.46 -0.22 5.63
C ARG A 15 -12.70 -0.57 6.90
N VAL A 16 -12.80 0.31 7.89
CA VAL A 16 -12.26 0.15 9.24
C VAL A 16 -13.40 0.45 10.23
N ASP A 17 -14.47 -0.34 10.14
CA ASP A 17 -15.70 -0.11 10.89
C ASP A 17 -15.63 -0.56 12.37
N VAL A 18 -14.62 -1.36 12.75
CA VAL A 18 -14.34 -1.73 14.14
C VAL A 18 -12.87 -1.48 14.48
N PRO A 19 -12.49 -0.24 14.84
CA PRO A 19 -11.08 0.12 15.06
C PRO A 19 -10.41 -0.66 16.19
N SER A 20 -11.16 -1.08 17.22
CA SER A 20 -10.63 -1.91 18.32
C SER A 20 -10.23 -3.33 17.90
N SER A 21 -10.69 -3.81 16.74
CA SER A 21 -10.40 -5.16 16.28
C SER A 21 -8.99 -5.32 15.69
N GLY A 22 -8.33 -4.22 15.32
CA GLY A 22 -7.05 -4.28 14.64
C GLY A 22 -7.16 -4.76 13.19
N LEU A 23 -8.34 -4.71 12.56
CA LEU A 23 -8.59 -5.27 11.23
C LEU A 23 -9.02 -4.21 10.21
N ILE A 24 -8.61 -4.44 8.96
CA ILE A 24 -9.08 -3.69 7.78
C ILE A 24 -9.79 -4.66 6.83
N PHE A 25 -10.97 -4.27 6.35
CA PHE A 25 -11.73 -5.03 5.38
C PHE A 25 -11.60 -4.43 3.98
N PHE A 26 -11.24 -5.27 3.02
CA PHE A 26 -11.15 -4.93 1.60
C PHE A 26 -12.24 -5.64 0.83
N ASP A 27 -13.06 -4.87 0.13
CA ASP A 27 -14.05 -5.37 -0.82
C ASP A 27 -13.45 -5.35 -2.22
N VAL A 28 -13.25 -6.53 -2.81
CA VAL A 28 -12.80 -6.67 -4.22
C VAL A 28 -13.93 -7.17 -5.12
N GLY A 29 -15.18 -7.01 -4.70
CA GLY A 29 -16.39 -7.37 -5.41
C GLY A 29 -16.75 -8.85 -5.33
N VAL A 30 -15.80 -9.75 -5.58
CA VAL A 30 -16.03 -11.21 -5.57
C VAL A 30 -15.76 -11.84 -4.20
N VAL A 31 -14.89 -11.24 -3.40
CA VAL A 31 -14.52 -11.72 -2.07
C VAL A 31 -14.24 -10.54 -1.15
N ARG A 32 -14.53 -10.71 0.15
CA ARG A 32 -14.05 -9.81 1.19
C ARG A 32 -12.76 -10.34 1.77
N LYS A 33 -11.73 -9.51 1.80
CA LYS A 33 -10.44 -9.83 2.42
C LYS A 33 -10.35 -9.07 3.75
N GLN A 34 -9.78 -9.74 4.75
CA GLN A 34 -9.50 -9.17 6.06
C GLN A 34 -7.98 -9.18 6.27
N TYR A 35 -7.43 -8.04 6.64
CA TYR A 35 -6.01 -7.88 6.94
C TYR A 35 -5.84 -7.24 8.31
N SER A 36 -4.69 -7.49 8.95
CA SER A 36 -4.32 -6.79 10.17
C SER A 36 -3.91 -5.36 9.86
N LEU A 37 -4.37 -4.40 10.66
CA LEU A 37 -3.94 -2.99 10.63
C LEU A 37 -2.42 -2.88 10.77
N SER A 38 -1.82 -3.72 11.62
CA SER A 38 -0.37 -3.72 11.88
C SER A 38 0.50 -4.03 10.66
N LEU A 39 -0.05 -4.65 9.61
CA LEU A 39 0.69 -4.85 8.34
C LEU A 39 1.01 -3.52 7.63
N PHE A 40 0.30 -2.45 7.98
CA PHE A 40 0.42 -1.13 7.36
C PHE A 40 0.99 -0.07 8.31
N GLU A 41 1.12 -0.37 9.61
CA GLU A 41 1.61 0.58 10.61
C GLU A 41 3.08 0.95 10.40
N THR A 42 3.90 -0.03 10.02
CA THR A 42 5.33 0.19 9.72
C THR A 42 5.50 0.29 8.22
N PRO A 43 5.59 1.51 7.65
CA PRO A 43 5.92 1.66 6.24
C PRO A 43 7.30 1.04 5.97
N ARG A 44 7.45 0.35 4.84
CA ARG A 44 8.78 -0.13 4.42
C ARG A 44 9.68 1.06 4.11
N ASP A 45 10.96 0.92 4.42
CA ASP A 45 11.95 1.91 4.04
C ASP A 45 11.95 2.09 2.51
N CYS A 46 12.12 3.34 2.08
CA CYS A 46 12.24 3.67 0.68
C CYS A 46 13.54 3.08 0.14
N VAL A 47 13.46 2.06 -0.73
CA VAL A 47 14.61 1.50 -1.43
C VAL A 47 14.58 2.00 -2.87
N ALA A 48 15.68 2.62 -3.32
CA ALA A 48 15.83 3.01 -4.73
C ALA A 48 15.74 1.74 -5.61
N VAL A 49 14.91 1.76 -6.63
CA VAL A 49 14.78 0.63 -7.56
C VAL A 49 16.08 0.54 -8.37
N PRO A 50 16.75 -0.62 -8.47
CA PRO A 50 18.03 -0.71 -9.18
C PRO A 50 17.94 -0.62 -10.72
N GLY A 51 16.78 -0.25 -11.29
CA GLY A 51 16.49 -0.39 -12.73
C GLY A 51 16.31 0.93 -13.50
N ASP A 52 16.24 2.05 -12.80
CA ASP A 52 16.13 3.40 -13.34
C ASP A 52 17.44 4.21 -13.18
N ALA A 53 18.44 3.62 -12.51
CA ALA A 53 19.74 4.23 -12.26
C ALA A 53 20.71 4.19 -13.47
N GLU A 54 20.41 3.48 -14.56
CA GLU A 54 21.30 3.43 -15.74
C GLU A 54 21.09 4.57 -16.75
N PHE A 55 20.10 5.46 -16.56
CA PHE A 55 19.81 6.53 -17.53
C PHE A 55 19.99 7.98 -17.09
N LEU A 56 20.54 8.25 -15.90
CA LEU A 56 20.81 9.63 -15.50
C LEU A 56 22.27 9.79 -15.08
N GLY A 57 23.11 10.03 -16.08
CA GLY A 57 24.34 10.78 -15.88
C GLY A 57 24.04 12.08 -15.12
N GLU A 58 24.86 12.31 -14.10
CA GLU A 58 25.00 13.53 -13.30
C GLU A 58 23.70 14.27 -12.90
N ASN A 59 23.37 14.17 -11.59
CA ASN A 59 22.57 15.13 -10.84
C ASN A 59 21.10 15.32 -11.25
N LYS A 60 20.31 14.25 -11.35
CA LYS A 60 18.85 14.37 -11.20
C LYS A 60 18.34 13.56 -10.02
N VAL A 61 18.19 14.27 -8.91
CA VAL A 61 17.32 13.89 -7.78
C VAL A 61 15.98 13.45 -8.37
N LEU A 62 15.60 12.19 -8.16
CA LEU A 62 14.24 11.73 -8.43
C LEU A 62 13.30 12.68 -7.69
N PRO A 63 12.25 13.23 -8.32
CA PRO A 63 11.29 14.06 -7.60
C PRO A 63 10.67 13.18 -6.52
N LEU A 64 11.17 13.28 -5.29
CA LEU A 64 10.51 12.69 -4.14
C LEU A 64 9.15 13.36 -4.11
N TYR A 65 8.11 12.57 -4.34
CA TYR A 65 6.76 13.03 -4.15
C TYR A 65 6.69 13.41 -2.66
N GLN A 66 6.61 14.71 -2.39
CA GLN A 66 6.50 15.20 -1.02
C GLN A 66 5.14 14.73 -0.51
N VAL A 67 5.12 13.63 0.22
CA VAL A 67 3.90 13.14 0.86
C VAL A 67 3.51 14.20 1.88
N ASP A 68 2.41 14.91 1.61
CA ASP A 68 1.83 15.82 2.57
C ASP A 68 1.26 14.99 3.72
N GLN A 69 1.97 14.99 4.86
CA GLN A 69 1.63 14.22 6.05
C GLN A 69 0.34 14.72 6.73
N THR A 70 -0.25 15.81 6.25
CA THR A 70 -1.56 16.30 6.68
C THR A 70 -2.72 15.64 5.93
N LEU A 71 -2.49 15.15 4.70
CA LEU A 71 -3.46 14.38 3.92
C LEU A 71 -3.60 12.97 4.51
N GLY A 72 -4.63 12.77 5.34
CA GLY A 72 -4.97 11.48 5.96
C GLY A 72 -5.08 11.53 7.48
N ARG A 73 -4.64 12.62 8.11
CA ARG A 73 -4.77 12.82 9.57
C ARG A 73 -6.22 13.08 10.02
N ASP A 74 -7.11 13.39 9.07
CA ASP A 74 -8.54 13.72 9.29
C ASP A 74 -9.51 12.62 8.82
N ILE A 75 -9.02 11.40 8.58
CA ILE A 75 -9.90 10.25 8.33
C ILE A 75 -10.34 9.71 9.69
N VAL A 76 -11.45 10.26 10.20
CA VAL A 76 -12.17 9.81 11.40
C VAL A 76 -13.15 8.69 11.03
#